data_AF-A0A529LYB8-F1
#
_entry.id   AF-A0A529LYB8-F1
#
_cell.length_a   1.000
_cell.length_b   1.000
_cell.length_c   1.000
_cell.angle_alpha   90.00
_cell.angle_beta   90.00
_cell.angle_gamma   90.00
#
_symmetry.space_group_name_H-M   'P 1'
#
loop_
_entity.id
_entity.type
_entity.pdbx_description
1 polymer ?
#
loop_
_entity_poly.entity_id
_entity_poly.type
_entity_poly.pdbx_seq_one_letter_code
_entity_poly.pdbx_strand_id
1 'polypeptide(L)' 'MRANYKMQRLFVPDDLAPDVEFDAGQQQSHYLLHVLRLGEGAEILVFNGRDGEWSAAIS' A
#
# COMPACT_ATOMS: atom_id res chain seq x y z
N MET A 1 -14.63 5.22 15.97
CA MET A 1 -13.86 5.95 14.93
C MET A 1 -12.77 5.00 14.44
N ARG A 2 -12.71 4.66 13.14
CA ARG A 2 -11.67 3.75 12.63
C ARG A 2 -10.34 4.51 12.55
N ALA A 3 -9.29 4.00 13.18
CA ALA A 3 -7.98 4.67 13.29
C ALA A 3 -7.35 5.01 11.91
N ASN A 4 -7.71 4.26 10.86
CA ASN A 4 -7.02 4.31 9.57
C ASN A 4 -7.79 5.07 8.47
N TYR A 5 -8.84 5.83 8.79
CA TYR A 5 -9.70 6.45 7.76
C TYR A 5 -8.98 7.48 6.86
N LYS A 6 -7.85 8.03 7.32
CA LYS A 6 -7.02 8.97 6.55
C LYS A 6 -5.88 8.32 5.78
N MET A 7 -5.63 7.02 5.97
CA MET A 7 -4.53 6.35 5.28
C MET A 7 -4.84 6.16 3.80
N GLN A 8 -3.80 6.25 2.98
CA GLN A 8 -3.91 6.01 1.55
C GLN A 8 -4.14 4.53 1.29
N ARG A 9 -5.07 4.22 0.39
CA ARG A 9 -5.42 2.85 0.02
C ARG A 9 -4.95 2.57 -1.40
N LEU A 10 -4.09 1.57 -1.56
CA LEU A 10 -3.57 1.15 -2.83
C LEU A 10 -4.11 -0.23 -3.19
N PHE A 11 -4.68 -0.35 -4.39
CA PHE A 11 -4.99 -1.67 -4.94
C PHE A 11 -3.72 -2.33 -5.49
N VAL A 12 -3.52 -3.59 -5.15
CA VAL A 12 -2.41 -4.41 -5.64
C VAL A 12 -2.95 -5.75 -6.17
N PRO A 13 -2.40 -6.27 -7.28
CA PRO A 13 -2.86 -7.55 -7.84
C PRO A 13 -2.32 -8.76 -7.05
N ASP A 14 -1.24 -8.58 -6.31
CA ASP A 14 -0.50 -9.62 -5.57
C ASP A 14 -1.32 -10.27 -4.45
N ASP A 15 -0.96 -11.50 -4.10
CA ASP A 15 -1.53 -12.18 -2.93
C ASP A 15 -1.01 -11.53 -1.65
N LEU A 16 -1.90 -11.28 -0.68
CA LEU A 16 -1.54 -10.58 0.55
C LEU A 16 -1.52 -11.55 1.73
N ALA A 17 -0.42 -11.51 2.48
CA ALA A 17 -0.20 -12.28 3.69
C ALA A 17 0.63 -11.48 4.69
N PRO A 18 0.66 -11.84 5.98
CA PRO A 18 1.59 -11.25 6.94
C PRO A 18 3.04 -11.38 6.47
N ASP A 19 3.84 -10.34 6.70
CA ASP A 19 5.29 -10.32 6.47
C ASP A 19 5.72 -10.61 5.01
N VAL A 20 4.85 -10.33 4.03
CA VAL A 20 5.18 -10.43 2.61
C VAL A 20 5.68 -9.08 2.07
N GLU A 21 6.69 -9.15 1.20
CA GLU A 21 7.17 -8.02 0.41
C GLU A 21 6.89 -8.28 -1.07
N PHE A 22 6.56 -7.21 -1.80
CA PHE A 22 6.37 -7.26 -3.24
C PHE A 22 6.78 -5.93 -3.87
N ASP A 23 7.23 -5.98 -5.11
CA ASP A 23 7.59 -4.78 -5.86
C ASP A 23 6.34 -4.04 -6.34
N ALA A 24 6.24 -2.76 -5.99
CA ALA A 24 5.25 -1.89 -6.61
C ALA A 24 5.59 -1.70 -8.10
N GLY A 25 4.61 -1.96 -8.97
CA GLY A 25 4.77 -1.73 -10.40
C GLY A 25 4.98 -0.26 -10.72
N GLN A 26 5.52 0.07 -11.90
CA GLN A 26 5.89 1.44 -12.29
C GLN A 26 4.80 2.49 -12.02
N GLN A 27 3.54 2.18 -12.34
CA GLN A 27 2.42 3.09 -12.10
C GLN A 27 2.14 3.33 -10.62
N GLN A 28 2.21 2.28 -9.80
CA GLN A 28 2.02 2.37 -8.34
C GLN A 28 3.18 3.15 -7.72
N SER A 29 4.43 2.85 -8.06
CA SER A 29 5.61 3.57 -7.56
C SER A 29 5.56 5.06 -7.95
N HIS A 30 5.20 5.37 -9.20
CA HIS A 30 5.03 6.76 -9.62
C HIS A 30 3.91 7.47 -8.84
N TYR A 31 2.78 6.81 -8.64
CA TYR A 31 1.68 7.36 -7.87
C TYR A 31 2.06 7.62 -6.40
N LEU A 32 2.70 6.66 -5.74
CA LEU A 32 3.14 6.77 -4.35
C LEU A 32 4.19 7.88 -4.17
N LEU A 33 5.27 7.84 -4.96
CA LEU A 33 6.45 8.68 -4.74
C LEU A 33 6.31 10.09 -5.34
N HIS A 34 5.62 10.24 -6.47
CA HIS A 34 5.57 11.53 -7.18
C HIS A 34 4.24 12.24 -7.03
N VAL A 35 3.12 11.51 -7.06
CA VAL A 35 1.78 12.11 -6.94
C VAL A 35 1.44 12.36 -5.48
N LEU A 36 1.54 11.32 -4.64
CA LEU A 36 1.25 11.41 -3.22
C LEU A 36 2.44 11.92 -2.39
N ARG A 37 3.66 11.88 -2.96
CA ARG A 37 4.90 12.33 -2.31
C ARG A 37 5.19 11.57 -1.01
N LEU A 38 4.85 10.29 -0.98
CA LEU A 38 5.22 9.39 0.11
C LEU A 38 6.68 8.98 -0.06
N GLY A 39 7.36 8.76 1.06
CA GLY A 39 8.76 8.33 1.09
C GLY A 39 8.90 6.98 1.79
N GLU A 40 10.14 6.53 1.91
CA GLU A 40 10.51 5.37 2.73
C GLU A 40 9.93 5.48 4.15
N GLY A 41 9.42 4.36 4.67
CA GLY A 41 8.73 4.25 5.95
C GLY A 41 7.28 4.75 5.96
N ALA A 42 6.75 5.30 4.86
CA ALA A 42 5.37 5.75 4.83
C ALA A 42 4.38 4.57 4.92
N GLU A 43 3.48 4.64 5.90
CA GLU A 43 2.42 3.64 6.09
C GLU A 43 1.25 3.88 5.13
N ILE A 44 0.83 2.81 4.45
CA ILE A 44 -0.34 2.77 3.58
C ILE A 44 -1.16 1.52 3.85
N LEU A 45 -2.39 1.50 3.34
CA LEU A 45 -3.21 0.31 3.28
C LEU A 45 -3.14 -0.29 1.88
N VAL A 46 -2.92 -1.60 1.79
CA VAL A 46 -2.97 -2.36 0.53
C VAL A 46 -4.14 -3.34 0.55
N PHE A 47 -4.74 -3.58 -0.61
CA PHE A 47 -5.83 -4.54 -0.77
C PHE A 47 -5.89 -5.10 -2.18
N ASN A 48 -6.40 -6.32 -2.32
CA ASN A 48 -6.48 -7.03 -3.61
C ASN A 48 -7.88 -7.59 -3.93
N GLY A 49 -8.88 -7.26 -3.08
CA GLY A 49 -10.27 -7.69 -3.24
C GLY A 49 -10.58 -9.13 -2.83
N ARG A 50 -9.57 -9.95 -2.51
CA ARG A 50 -9.74 -11.36 -2.08
C ARG A 50 -9.24 -11.64 -0.66
N ASP A 51 -8.15 -10.98 -0.25
CA ASP A 51 -7.48 -11.23 1.05
C ASP A 51 -7.78 -10.15 2.10
N GLY A 52 -8.61 -9.15 1.74
CA GLY A 52 -8.94 -8.02 2.61
C GLY A 52 -7.94 -6.87 2.52
N GLU A 53 -7.87 -6.07 3.58
CA GLU A 53 -7.04 -4.87 3.68
C GLU A 53 -5.91 -5.10 4.69
N TRP A 54 -4.69 -4.72 4.32
CA TRP A 54 -3.47 -4.93 5.09
C TRP A 54 -2.71 -3.62 5.24
N SER A 55 -2.01 -3.44 6.36
CA SER A 55 -1.08 -2.30 6.52
C SER A 55 0.27 -2.67 5.94
N ALA A 56 0.88 -1.76 5.20
CA ALA A 56 2.20 -1.91 4.62
C ALA A 56 3.01 -0.62 4.79
N ALA A 57 4.33 -0.73 4.70
CA ALA A 57 5.23 0.40 4.67
C ALA A 57 6.02 0.38 3.36
N ILE A 58 6.35 1.57 2.85
CA ILE A 58 7.26 1.71 1.70
C ILE A 58 8.70 1.49 2.18
N SER A 59 9.48 0.66 1.49
CA SER A 59 10.92 0.42 1.72
C SER A 59 11.76 0.81 0.52
#